data_AF-A0A7C4YBV7-F1
#
_entry.id   AF-A0A7C4YBV7-F1
#
_cell.length_a   1.000
_cell.length_b   1.000
_cell.length_c   1.000
_cell.angle_alpha   90.00
_cell.angle_beta   90.00
_cell.angle_gamma   90.00
#
_symmetry.space_group_name_H-M   'P 1'
#
loop_
_entity.id
_entity.type
_entity.pdbx_description
1 polymer ?
#
loop_
_entity_poly.entity_id
_entity_poly.type
_entity_poly.pdbx_seq_one_letter_code
_entity_poly.pdbx_strand_id
1 'polypeptide(L)'
;SGSGAAPEWMARDVRESEAAIQQGDFARAIGILRGVVEHKDEHVVKERARQTLAALEKRAASQLAAASAMEAKGQLLDAMDSFAEVSRKFAGSPAAAEAKAQLTTLSNRPELKERQRTRRARELLAHAREEFRAQQYSSALEKCESLAANYPDLPEGSEAAQLANEIKDSPEYLAKACSHLNERLSQMYLALADSWIKKGNSEQATACLERIQRDFPGSTQAQLAQVKLKELQGKPSLQTDFKKQP
;
A
#
# COMPACT_ATOMS: atom_id res chain seq x y z
N SER A 1 10.58 -57.76 -5.56
CA SER A 1 10.83 -56.34 -5.26
C SER A 1 10.75 -55.54 -6.54
N GLY A 2 9.53 -55.17 -6.93
CA GLY A 2 9.30 -54.42 -8.17
C GLY A 2 9.61 -52.95 -7.94
N SER A 3 10.72 -52.46 -8.46
CA SER A 3 10.94 -51.02 -8.64
C SER A 3 9.98 -50.55 -9.73
N GLY A 4 8.71 -50.35 -9.37
CA GLY A 4 7.72 -49.74 -10.24
C GLY A 4 8.24 -48.38 -10.70
N ALA A 5 8.25 -48.15 -12.01
CA ALA A 5 8.62 -46.85 -12.56
C ALA A 5 7.82 -45.75 -11.85
N ALA A 6 8.49 -44.67 -11.47
CA ALA A 6 7.83 -43.55 -10.80
C ALA A 6 6.71 -43.01 -11.71
N PRO A 7 5.55 -42.64 -11.17
CA PRO A 7 4.51 -41.96 -11.94
C PRO A 7 5.06 -40.73 -12.66
N GLU A 8 4.66 -40.53 -13.92
CA GLU A 8 5.17 -39.45 -14.78
C GLU A 8 4.97 -38.05 -14.16
N TRP A 9 3.87 -37.87 -13.42
CA TRP A 9 3.57 -36.62 -12.74
C TRP A 9 4.63 -36.25 -11.68
N MET A 10 5.22 -37.21 -10.95
CA MET A 10 6.25 -36.92 -9.95
C MET A 10 7.51 -36.35 -10.61
N ALA A 11 7.92 -36.91 -11.75
CA ALA A 11 9.07 -36.44 -12.50
C ALA A 11 8.81 -35.06 -13.14
N ARG A 12 7.57 -34.76 -13.51
CA ARG A 12 7.16 -33.41 -13.95
C ARG A 12 7.24 -32.42 -12.80
N ASP A 13 6.68 -32.76 -11.65
CA ASP A 13 6.59 -31.87 -10.48
C ASP A 13 7.99 -31.56 -9.90
N VAL A 14 8.92 -32.53 -9.87
CA VAL A 14 10.31 -32.27 -9.50
C VAL A 14 10.97 -31.29 -10.49
N ARG A 15 10.80 -31.46 -11.81
CA ARG A 15 11.32 -30.51 -12.80
C ARG A 15 10.71 -29.11 -12.66
N GLU A 16 9.42 -29.03 -12.37
CA GLU A 16 8.74 -27.76 -12.12
C GLU A 16 9.28 -27.07 -10.87
N SER A 17 9.53 -27.83 -9.79
CA SER A 17 10.16 -27.29 -8.58
C SER A 17 11.57 -26.75 -8.84
N GLU A 18 12.35 -27.44 -9.69
CA GLU A 18 13.70 -26.98 -10.08
C GLU A 18 13.64 -25.68 -10.88
N ALA A 19 12.67 -25.54 -11.80
CA ALA A 19 12.43 -24.29 -12.52
C ALA A 19 12.03 -23.15 -11.57
N ALA A 20 11.16 -23.42 -10.59
CA ALA A 20 10.78 -22.43 -9.57
C ALA A 20 11.99 -21.99 -8.72
N ILE A 21 12.88 -22.91 -8.35
CA ILE A 21 14.13 -22.59 -7.63
C ILE A 21 15.02 -21.67 -8.48
N GLN A 22 15.16 -21.93 -9.78
CA GLN A 22 15.95 -21.09 -10.69
C GLN A 22 15.37 -19.67 -10.82
N GLN A 23 14.05 -19.52 -10.72
CA GLN A 23 13.36 -18.24 -10.70
C GLN A 23 13.39 -17.54 -9.33
N GLY A 24 13.90 -18.21 -8.28
CA GLY A 24 13.92 -17.70 -6.91
C GLY A 24 12.58 -17.83 -6.17
N ASP A 25 11.60 -18.55 -6.73
CA ASP A 25 10.31 -18.84 -6.09
C ASP A 25 10.40 -20.10 -5.22
N PHE A 26 11.11 -19.98 -4.08
CA PHE A 26 11.35 -21.11 -3.19
C PHE A 26 10.07 -21.57 -2.48
N ALA A 27 9.11 -20.68 -2.25
CA ALA A 27 7.83 -21.01 -1.64
C ALA A 27 7.04 -22.00 -2.50
N ARG A 28 6.93 -21.73 -3.80
CA ARG A 28 6.30 -22.65 -4.76
C ARG A 28 7.06 -23.98 -4.83
N ALA A 29 8.38 -23.93 -4.93
CA ALA A 29 9.21 -25.14 -4.98
C ALA A 29 9.00 -26.03 -3.75
N ILE A 30 8.99 -25.46 -2.55
CA ILE A 30 8.73 -26.18 -1.29
C ILE A 30 7.36 -26.85 -1.31
N GLY A 31 6.31 -26.13 -1.75
CA GLY A 31 4.96 -26.66 -1.84
C GLY A 31 4.88 -27.90 -2.76
N ILE A 32 5.47 -27.81 -3.96
CA ILE A 32 5.50 -28.92 -4.93
C ILE A 32 6.29 -30.11 -4.38
N LEU A 33 7.50 -29.88 -3.86
CA LEU A 33 8.37 -30.94 -3.36
C LEU A 33 7.74 -31.71 -2.19
N ARG A 34 7.01 -31.04 -1.30
CA ARG A 34 6.29 -31.71 -0.21
C ARG A 34 5.20 -32.64 -0.70
N GLY A 35 4.42 -32.21 -1.70
CA GLY A 35 3.41 -33.08 -2.33
C GLY A 35 4.01 -34.37 -2.90
N VAL A 36 5.22 -34.30 -3.48
CA VAL A 36 5.95 -35.49 -3.96
C VAL A 36 6.44 -36.36 -2.79
N VAL A 37 6.95 -35.76 -1.71
CA VAL A 37 7.51 -36.48 -0.55
C VAL A 37 6.44 -37.17 0.31
N GLU A 38 5.22 -36.62 0.38
CA GLU A 38 4.10 -37.17 1.15
C GLU A 38 3.50 -38.46 0.54
N HIS A 39 3.81 -38.76 -0.73
CA HIS A 39 3.33 -39.98 -1.38
C HIS A 39 3.92 -41.24 -0.72
N LYS A 40 3.12 -42.30 -0.56
CA LYS A 40 3.52 -43.49 0.22
C LYS A 40 4.63 -44.31 -0.44
N ASP A 41 4.57 -44.46 -1.76
CA ASP A 41 5.52 -45.30 -2.50
C ASP A 41 6.94 -44.71 -2.51
N GLU A 42 7.95 -45.57 -2.38
CA GLU A 42 9.36 -45.19 -2.46
C GLU A 42 9.86 -45.26 -3.90
N HIS A 43 10.40 -44.16 -4.40
CA HIS A 43 10.95 -44.04 -5.75
C HIS A 43 12.20 -43.15 -5.73
N VAL A 44 13.10 -43.36 -6.69
CA VAL A 44 14.31 -42.51 -6.86
C VAL A 44 13.95 -41.02 -7.01
N VAL A 45 12.81 -40.71 -7.63
CA VAL A 45 12.31 -39.33 -7.77
C VAL A 45 11.95 -38.71 -6.42
N LYS A 46 11.37 -39.49 -5.50
CA LYS A 46 11.05 -39.04 -4.14
C LYS A 46 12.31 -38.76 -3.34
N GLU A 47 13.34 -39.59 -3.49
CA GLU A 47 14.63 -39.38 -2.84
C GLU A 47 15.30 -38.08 -3.33
N ARG A 48 15.28 -37.83 -4.64
CA ARG A 48 15.72 -36.54 -5.20
C ARG A 48 14.91 -35.37 -4.66
N ALA A 49 13.59 -35.50 -4.57
CA ALA A 49 12.72 -34.46 -4.01
C ALA A 49 13.04 -34.16 -2.54
N ARG A 50 13.27 -35.20 -1.72
CA ARG A 50 13.71 -35.05 -0.32
C ARG A 50 15.04 -34.30 -0.22
N GLN A 51 16.02 -34.65 -1.04
CA GLN A 51 17.33 -34.01 -1.04
C GLN A 51 17.23 -32.53 -1.41
N THR A 52 16.46 -32.19 -2.45
CA THR A 52 16.23 -30.79 -2.85
C THR A 52 15.48 -30.02 -1.76
N LEU A 53 14.45 -30.60 -1.16
CA LEU A 53 13.70 -29.98 -0.07
C LEU A 53 14.61 -29.71 1.14
N ALA A 54 15.43 -30.69 1.54
CA ALA A 54 16.37 -30.53 2.64
C ALA A 54 17.41 -29.43 2.37
N ALA A 55 17.88 -29.27 1.13
CA ALA A 55 18.78 -28.19 0.75
C ALA A 55 18.12 -26.81 0.86
N LEU A 56 16.85 -26.67 0.44
CA LEU A 56 16.07 -25.44 0.60
C LEU A 56 15.81 -25.13 2.08
N GLU A 57 15.45 -26.13 2.88
CA GLU A 57 15.23 -25.97 4.32
C GLU A 57 16.51 -25.58 5.06
N LYS A 58 17.66 -26.17 4.71
CA LYS A 58 18.97 -25.74 5.23
C LYS A 58 19.28 -24.30 4.88
N ARG A 59 18.99 -23.87 3.64
CA ARG A 59 19.17 -22.48 3.22
C ARG A 59 18.27 -21.53 4.00
N ALA A 60 17.00 -21.90 4.19
CA ALA A 60 16.05 -21.12 4.99
C ALA A 60 16.50 -20.99 6.45
N ALA A 61 16.99 -22.08 7.05
CA ALA A 61 17.53 -22.10 8.41
C ALA A 61 18.76 -21.19 8.56
N SER A 62 19.68 -21.18 7.58
CA SER A 62 20.82 -20.26 7.60
C SER A 62 20.41 -18.79 7.56
N GLN A 63 19.38 -18.43 6.78
CA GLN A 63 18.88 -17.06 6.73
C GLN A 63 18.15 -16.67 8.02
N LEU A 64 17.38 -17.59 8.60
CA LEU A 64 16.76 -17.40 9.90
C LEU A 64 17.82 -17.14 10.98
N ALA A 65 18.88 -17.95 11.02
CA ALA A 65 19.98 -17.77 11.98
C ALA A 65 20.67 -16.41 11.83
N ALA A 66 20.85 -15.93 10.59
CA ALA A 66 21.38 -14.59 10.34
C ALA A 66 20.45 -13.48 10.86
N ALA A 67 19.13 -13.61 10.66
CA ALA A 67 18.14 -12.68 11.19
C ALA A 67 18.13 -12.67 12.74
N SER A 68 18.18 -13.84 13.37
CA SER A 68 18.30 -13.95 14.83
C SER A 68 19.61 -13.35 15.37
N ALA A 69 20.70 -13.45 14.63
CA ALA A 69 21.95 -12.79 14.99
C ALA A 69 21.87 -11.26 14.94
N MET A 70 21.08 -10.68 14.02
CA MET A 70 20.79 -9.24 13.99
C MET A 70 19.95 -8.82 15.21
N GLU A 71 18.95 -9.63 15.56
CA GLU A 71 18.15 -9.41 16.77
C GLU A 71 19.03 -9.39 18.03
N ALA A 72 19.92 -10.38 18.18
CA ALA A 72 20.84 -10.48 19.31
C ALA A 72 21.79 -9.28 19.42
N LYS A 73 22.10 -8.60 18.31
CA LYS A 73 22.90 -7.37 18.26
C LYS A 73 22.08 -6.10 18.55
N GLY A 74 20.77 -6.22 18.79
CA GLY A 74 19.88 -5.08 18.99
C GLY A 74 19.47 -4.36 17.70
N GLN A 75 19.81 -4.91 16.52
CA GLN A 75 19.42 -4.39 15.21
C GLN A 75 17.99 -4.83 14.88
N LEU A 76 17.04 -4.45 15.75
CA LEU A 76 15.71 -5.04 15.77
C LEU A 76 14.90 -4.78 14.49
N LEU A 77 15.08 -3.61 13.84
CA LEU A 77 14.38 -3.31 12.58
C LEU A 77 14.91 -4.15 11.42
N ASP A 78 16.24 -4.24 11.27
CA ASP A 78 16.88 -5.07 10.24
C ASP A 78 16.56 -6.56 10.42
N ALA A 79 16.48 -7.01 11.68
CA ALA A 79 16.03 -8.35 12.02
C ALA A 79 14.59 -8.61 11.60
N MET A 80 13.67 -7.67 11.85
CA MET A 80 12.27 -7.78 11.40
C MET A 80 12.17 -7.89 9.88
N ASP A 81 12.88 -7.04 9.13
CA ASP A 81 12.87 -7.10 7.66
C ASP A 81 13.41 -8.45 7.15
N SER A 82 14.48 -8.94 7.77
CA SER A 82 15.08 -10.25 7.46
C SER A 82 14.12 -11.42 7.79
N PHE A 83 13.44 -11.39 8.94
CA PHE A 83 12.42 -12.39 9.27
C PHE A 83 11.23 -12.35 8.31
N ALA A 84 10.77 -11.16 7.90
CA ALA A 84 9.71 -10.99 6.93
C ALA A 84 10.09 -11.57 5.57
N GLU A 85 11.35 -11.37 5.15
CA GLU A 85 11.89 -11.96 3.94
C GLU A 85 11.92 -13.50 4.01
N VAL A 86 12.45 -14.09 5.08
CA VAL A 86 12.49 -15.55 5.27
C VAL A 86 11.08 -16.15 5.26
N SER A 87 10.16 -15.54 6.01
CA SER A 87 8.74 -15.91 6.10
C SER A 87 8.06 -15.96 4.72
N ARG A 88 8.34 -14.96 3.86
CA ARG A 88 7.77 -14.85 2.51
C ARG A 88 8.46 -15.77 1.51
N LYS A 89 9.79 -15.74 1.43
CA LYS A 89 10.57 -16.48 0.41
C LYS A 89 10.49 -17.99 0.60
N PHE A 90 10.47 -18.47 1.84
CA PHE A 90 10.47 -19.90 2.17
C PHE A 90 9.14 -20.36 2.77
N ALA A 91 8.03 -19.74 2.36
CA ALA A 91 6.70 -20.08 2.88
C ALA A 91 6.45 -21.60 2.80
N GLY A 92 5.96 -22.17 3.90
CA GLY A 92 5.81 -23.61 4.08
C GLY A 92 6.95 -24.24 4.89
N SER A 93 8.20 -23.76 4.80
CA SER A 93 9.31 -24.32 5.59
C SER A 93 9.15 -24.12 7.11
N PRO A 94 9.78 -24.96 7.96
CA PRO A 94 9.82 -24.72 9.40
C PRO A 94 10.45 -23.38 9.77
N ALA A 95 11.52 -22.98 9.06
CA ALA A 95 12.20 -21.70 9.29
C ALA A 95 11.29 -20.49 8.99
N ALA A 96 10.41 -20.57 7.99
CA ALA A 96 9.43 -19.52 7.73
C ALA A 96 8.35 -19.44 8.82
N ALA A 97 7.93 -20.58 9.40
CA ALA A 97 7.01 -20.58 10.53
C ALA A 97 7.64 -19.95 11.78
N GLU A 98 8.89 -20.28 12.07
CA GLU A 98 9.65 -19.68 13.17
C GLU A 98 9.87 -18.18 12.96
N ALA A 99 10.25 -17.76 11.74
CA ALA A 99 10.38 -16.34 11.40
C ALA A 99 9.08 -15.55 11.65
N LYS A 100 7.91 -16.13 11.32
CA LYS A 100 6.60 -15.51 11.61
C LYS A 100 6.34 -15.39 13.11
N ALA A 101 6.72 -16.40 13.89
CA ALA A 101 6.61 -16.34 15.35
C ALA A 101 7.50 -15.23 15.91
N GLN A 102 8.75 -15.12 15.44
CA GLN A 102 9.67 -14.06 15.86
C GLN A 102 9.15 -12.66 15.47
N LEU A 103 8.60 -12.48 14.27
CA LEU A 103 7.94 -11.22 13.87
C LEU A 103 6.80 -10.83 14.80
N THR A 104 5.99 -11.81 15.22
CA THR A 104 4.88 -11.57 16.15
C THR A 104 5.40 -11.17 17.52
N THR A 105 6.47 -11.80 18.00
CA THR A 105 7.12 -11.44 19.26
C THR A 105 7.73 -10.04 19.20
N LEU A 106 8.50 -9.73 18.15
CA LEU A 106 9.15 -8.43 17.95
C LEU A 106 8.13 -7.31 17.77
N SER A 107 7.08 -7.51 16.96
CA SER A 107 6.05 -6.49 16.76
C SER A 107 5.26 -6.14 18.02
N ASN A 108 5.29 -7.00 19.04
CA ASN A 108 4.68 -6.74 20.33
C ASN A 108 5.60 -6.08 21.36
N ARG A 109 6.91 -5.95 21.08
CA ARG A 109 7.84 -5.26 22.00
C ARG A 109 7.54 -3.76 22.08
N PRO A 110 7.34 -3.19 23.28
CA PRO A 110 6.99 -1.78 23.44
C PRO A 110 8.11 -0.86 22.94
N GLU A 111 9.38 -1.24 23.09
CA GLU A 111 10.52 -0.43 22.64
C GLU A 111 10.54 -0.26 21.12
N LEU A 112 10.13 -1.30 20.37
CA LEU A 112 10.01 -1.25 18.93
C LEU A 112 8.84 -0.38 18.49
N LYS A 113 7.68 -0.52 19.16
CA LYS A 113 6.52 0.34 18.91
C LYS A 113 6.87 1.80 19.12
N GLU A 114 7.58 2.13 20.20
CA GLU A 114 8.00 3.50 20.49
C GLU A 114 8.99 4.02 19.44
N ARG A 115 10.02 3.23 19.07
CA ARG A 115 10.96 3.62 18.00
C ARG A 115 10.27 3.84 16.66
N GLN A 116 9.33 2.97 16.27
CA GLN A 116 8.55 3.12 15.04
C GLN A 116 7.66 4.36 15.09
N ARG A 117 7.03 4.59 16.25
CA ARG A 117 6.20 5.76 16.52
C ARG A 117 7.00 7.06 16.37
N THR A 118 8.17 7.15 17.00
CA THR A 118 9.07 8.30 16.86
C THR A 118 9.56 8.48 15.42
N ARG A 119 9.97 7.40 14.74
CA ARG A 119 10.42 7.48 13.35
C ARG A 119 9.31 8.01 12.43
N ARG A 120 8.09 7.49 12.57
CA ARG A 120 6.94 7.93 11.78
C ARG A 120 6.60 9.39 12.06
N ALA A 121 6.65 9.83 13.32
CA ALA A 121 6.46 11.24 13.66
C ALA A 121 7.51 12.14 12.98
N ARG A 122 8.80 11.73 12.98
CA ARG A 122 9.87 12.47 12.29
C ARG A 122 9.67 12.56 10.79
N GLU A 123 9.32 11.45 10.14
CA GLU A 123 9.05 11.41 8.70
C GLU A 123 7.86 12.33 8.33
N LEU A 124 6.77 12.28 9.11
CA LEU A 124 5.62 13.16 8.92
C LEU A 124 5.96 14.65 9.12
N LEU A 125 6.75 14.98 10.15
CA LEU A 125 7.19 16.35 10.39
C LEU A 125 8.11 16.85 9.27
N ALA A 126 9.01 16.00 8.75
CA ALA A 126 9.86 16.34 7.62
C ALA A 126 9.03 16.67 6.36
N HIS A 127 8.00 15.87 6.07
CA HIS A 127 7.06 16.15 4.99
C HIS A 127 6.27 17.44 5.21
N ALA A 128 5.76 17.68 6.42
CA ALA A 128 5.04 18.92 6.74
C ALA A 128 5.93 20.15 6.52
N ARG A 129 7.21 20.09 6.91
CA ARG A 129 8.20 21.15 6.67
C ARG A 129 8.53 21.34 5.20
N GLU A 130 8.57 20.27 4.42
CA GLU A 130 8.77 20.37 2.96
C GLU A 130 7.58 21.05 2.29
N GLU A 131 6.35 20.67 2.63
CA GLU A 131 5.14 21.29 2.10
C GLU A 131 4.99 22.75 2.53
N PHE A 132 5.36 23.08 3.78
CA PHE A 132 5.41 24.46 4.25
C PHE A 132 6.38 25.29 3.41
N ARG A 133 7.60 24.78 3.15
CA ARG A 133 8.59 25.43 2.28
C ARG A 133 8.11 25.56 0.83
N ALA A 134 7.34 24.59 0.34
CA ALA A 134 6.69 24.63 -0.97
C ALA A 134 5.46 25.54 -1.03
N GLN A 135 5.14 26.27 0.05
CA GLN A 135 3.93 27.12 0.20
C GLN A 135 2.61 26.36 0.05
N GLN A 136 2.62 25.03 0.26
CA GLN A 136 1.44 24.18 0.28
C GLN A 136 0.83 24.15 1.69
N TYR A 137 0.42 25.33 2.18
CA TYR A 137 0.04 25.53 3.58
C TYR A 137 -1.17 24.71 4.04
N SER A 138 -2.13 24.41 3.16
CA SER A 138 -3.27 23.54 3.49
C SER A 138 -2.82 22.12 3.84
N SER A 139 -2.01 21.50 2.97
CA SER A 139 -1.46 20.16 3.19
C SER A 139 -0.53 20.10 4.40
N ALA A 140 0.30 21.13 4.58
CA ALA A 140 1.20 21.25 5.72
C ALA A 140 0.40 21.35 7.03
N LEU A 141 -0.66 22.17 7.05
CA LEU A 141 -1.52 22.34 8.22
C LEU A 141 -2.23 21.04 8.60
N GLU A 142 -2.85 20.34 7.65
CA GLU A 142 -3.51 19.04 7.89
C GLU A 142 -2.54 18.02 8.51
N LYS A 143 -1.29 17.94 8.00
CA LYS A 143 -0.27 17.06 8.55
C LYS A 143 0.15 17.48 9.96
N CYS A 144 0.35 18.77 10.20
CA CYS A 144 0.74 19.28 11.51
C CYS A 144 -0.33 18.99 12.57
N GLU A 145 -1.61 19.21 12.26
CA GLU A 145 -2.72 18.92 13.16
C GLU A 145 -2.85 17.42 13.45
N SER A 146 -2.74 16.59 12.41
CA SER A 146 -2.71 15.13 12.56
C SER A 146 -1.53 14.68 13.43
N LEU A 147 -0.36 15.28 13.25
CA LEU A 147 0.84 14.93 14.01
C LEU A 147 0.73 15.36 15.47
N ALA A 148 0.26 16.58 15.75
CA ALA A 148 -0.01 17.06 17.10
C ALA A 148 -1.08 16.23 17.83
N ALA A 149 -2.12 15.78 17.12
CA ALA A 149 -3.17 14.94 17.71
C ALA A 149 -2.71 13.51 18.00
N ASN A 150 -1.90 12.90 17.12
CA ASN A 150 -1.49 11.49 17.24
C ASN A 150 -0.21 11.30 18.07
N TYR A 151 0.62 12.34 18.22
CA TYR A 151 1.92 12.27 18.90
C TYR A 151 2.16 13.42 19.89
N PRO A 152 1.21 13.75 20.80
CA PRO A 152 1.29 14.95 21.64
C PRO A 152 2.43 14.94 22.66
N ASP A 153 2.92 13.76 23.06
CA ASP A 153 4.01 13.55 24.01
C ASP A 153 5.40 13.51 23.36
N LEU A 154 5.48 13.47 22.02
CA LEU A 154 6.74 13.54 21.29
C LEU A 154 7.13 15.00 20.99
N PRO A 155 8.43 15.33 20.96
CA PRO A 155 8.88 16.68 20.59
C PRO A 155 8.43 17.06 19.18
N GLU A 156 8.38 16.09 18.25
CA GLU A 156 7.85 16.31 16.91
C GLU A 156 6.40 16.81 16.93
N GLY A 157 5.57 16.32 17.88
CA GLY A 157 4.20 16.77 18.13
C GLY A 157 4.11 18.24 18.49
N SER A 158 4.95 18.68 19.43
CA SER A 158 5.05 20.07 19.86
C SER A 158 5.54 20.98 18.73
N GLU A 159 6.58 20.56 17.99
CA GLU A 159 7.09 21.31 16.84
C GLU A 159 6.03 21.44 15.72
N ALA A 160 5.27 20.38 15.45
CA ALA A 160 4.15 20.43 14.51
C ALA A 160 3.04 21.38 14.97
N ALA A 161 2.70 21.38 16.27
CA ALA A 161 1.72 22.31 16.83
C ALA A 161 2.17 23.77 16.69
N GLN A 162 3.46 24.06 16.90
CA GLN A 162 4.02 25.39 16.69
C GLN A 162 3.92 25.81 15.21
N LEU A 163 4.30 24.93 14.29
CA LEU A 163 4.20 25.21 12.85
C LEU A 163 2.74 25.42 12.40
N ALA A 164 1.79 24.66 12.95
CA ALA A 164 0.37 24.86 12.70
C ALA A 164 -0.12 26.24 13.18
N ASN A 165 0.34 26.68 14.36
CA ASN A 165 0.01 28.01 14.88
C ASN A 165 0.60 29.12 14.00
N GLU A 166 1.84 28.96 13.52
CA GLU A 166 2.45 29.90 12.57
C GLU A 166 1.63 30.08 11.28
N ILE A 167 1.08 29.00 10.73
CA ILE A 167 0.17 29.06 9.56
C ILE A 167 -1.13 29.78 9.91
N LYS A 168 -1.70 29.54 11.10
CA LYS A 168 -2.99 30.12 11.53
C LYS A 168 -2.89 31.60 11.92
N ASP A 169 -1.79 32.00 12.54
CA ASP A 169 -1.56 33.36 13.01
C ASP A 169 -1.16 34.30 11.85
N SER A 170 -0.67 33.74 10.73
CA SER A 170 -0.37 34.48 9.51
C SER A 170 -1.57 34.54 8.57
N PRO A 171 -2.24 35.71 8.40
CA PRO A 171 -3.40 35.83 7.51
C PRO A 171 -3.04 35.56 6.05
N GLU A 172 -1.79 35.82 5.64
CA GLU A 172 -1.30 35.53 4.28
C GLU A 172 -1.20 34.03 4.01
N TYR A 173 -0.69 33.26 4.98
CA TYR A 173 -0.57 31.81 4.86
C TYR A 173 -1.95 31.15 4.89
N LEU A 174 -2.82 31.62 5.79
CA LEU A 174 -4.18 31.13 5.89
C LEU A 174 -4.99 31.44 4.61
N ALA A 175 -4.85 32.63 4.03
CA ALA A 175 -5.50 32.98 2.76
C ALA A 175 -5.04 32.06 1.62
N LYS A 176 -3.74 31.75 1.53
CA LYS A 176 -3.21 30.78 0.55
C LYS A 176 -3.73 29.36 0.78
N ALA A 177 -3.79 28.91 2.04
CA ALA A 177 -4.35 27.61 2.40
C ALA A 177 -5.83 27.50 1.99
N CYS A 178 -6.63 28.53 2.29
CA CYS A 178 -8.04 28.61 1.89
C CYS A 178 -8.20 28.62 0.36
N SER A 179 -7.35 29.35 -0.36
CA SER A 179 -7.36 29.36 -1.83
C SER A 179 -7.11 27.96 -2.41
N HIS A 180 -6.11 27.25 -1.89
CA HIS A 180 -5.81 25.87 -2.32
C HIS A 180 -6.99 24.92 -2.03
N LEU A 181 -7.59 25.01 -0.83
CA LEU A 181 -8.76 24.20 -0.46
C LEU A 181 -9.95 24.47 -1.40
N ASN A 182 -10.21 25.74 -1.71
CA ASN A 182 -11.24 26.13 -2.67
C ASN A 182 -10.95 25.58 -4.08
N GLU A 183 -9.69 25.63 -4.52
CA GLU A 183 -9.28 25.05 -5.79
C GLU A 183 -9.57 23.54 -5.83
N ARG A 184 -9.14 22.79 -4.82
CA ARG A 184 -9.38 21.34 -4.73
C ARG A 184 -10.88 21.01 -4.67
N LEU A 185 -11.66 21.77 -3.92
CA LEU A 185 -13.11 21.60 -3.81
C LEU A 185 -13.80 21.86 -5.16
N SER A 186 -13.41 22.90 -5.88
CA SER A 186 -13.94 23.20 -7.21
C SER A 186 -13.60 22.09 -8.23
N GLN A 187 -12.40 21.52 -8.16
CA GLN A 187 -12.00 20.37 -8.98
C GLN A 187 -12.87 19.12 -8.67
N MET A 188 -13.18 18.86 -7.40
CA MET A 188 -14.05 17.74 -7.01
C MET A 188 -15.48 17.92 -7.53
N TYR A 189 -16.05 19.14 -7.46
CA TYR A 189 -17.36 19.42 -8.04
C TYR A 189 -17.36 19.24 -9.57
N LEU A 190 -16.27 19.62 -10.24
CA LEU A 190 -16.14 19.44 -11.69
C LEU A 190 -16.12 17.95 -12.06
N ALA A 191 -15.35 17.14 -11.34
CA ALA A 191 -15.31 15.69 -11.53
C ALA A 191 -16.68 15.03 -11.24
N LEU A 192 -17.39 15.52 -10.22
CA LEU A 192 -18.74 15.06 -9.89
C LEU A 192 -19.72 15.39 -11.02
N ALA A 193 -19.68 16.61 -11.55
CA ALA A 193 -20.48 17.01 -12.70
C ALA A 193 -20.22 16.11 -13.92
N ASP A 194 -18.95 15.82 -14.24
CA ASP A 194 -18.59 14.92 -15.33
C ASP A 194 -19.14 13.50 -15.13
N SER A 195 -19.18 13.01 -13.88
CA SER A 195 -19.79 11.73 -13.57
C SER A 195 -21.30 11.72 -13.82
N TRP A 196 -22.00 12.83 -13.56
CA TRP A 196 -23.44 12.99 -13.82
C TRP A 196 -23.74 13.08 -15.30
N ILE A 197 -22.93 13.82 -16.06
CA ILE A 197 -23.03 13.90 -17.53
C ILE A 197 -22.91 12.52 -18.16
N LYS A 198 -21.93 11.71 -17.73
CA LYS A 198 -21.74 10.33 -18.21
C LYS A 198 -22.93 9.42 -17.92
N LYS A 199 -23.70 9.70 -16.85
CA LYS A 199 -24.92 8.96 -16.49
C LYS A 199 -26.17 9.46 -17.23
N GLY A 200 -26.07 10.52 -18.03
CA GLY A 200 -27.22 11.15 -18.70
C GLY A 200 -28.04 12.07 -17.79
N ASN A 201 -27.57 12.32 -16.57
CA ASN A 201 -28.26 13.13 -15.56
C ASN A 201 -27.83 14.60 -15.67
N SER A 202 -28.36 15.31 -16.68
CA SER A 202 -27.96 16.68 -17.01
C SER A 202 -28.34 17.70 -15.94
N GLU A 203 -29.46 17.53 -15.23
CA GLU A 203 -29.90 18.45 -14.17
C GLU A 203 -28.92 18.49 -13.00
N GLN A 204 -28.50 17.33 -12.50
CA GLN A 204 -27.54 17.23 -11.39
C GLN A 204 -26.16 17.74 -11.80
N ALA A 205 -25.77 17.53 -13.07
CA ALA A 205 -24.53 18.09 -13.60
C ALA A 205 -24.59 19.63 -13.63
N THR A 206 -25.67 20.21 -14.17
CA THR A 206 -25.90 21.66 -14.20
C THR A 206 -25.84 22.26 -12.80
N ALA A 207 -26.54 21.66 -11.83
CA ALA A 207 -26.52 22.12 -10.44
C ALA A 207 -25.11 22.14 -9.83
N CYS A 208 -24.27 21.14 -10.13
CA CYS A 208 -22.87 21.13 -9.70
C CYS A 208 -22.05 22.25 -10.35
N LEU A 209 -22.23 22.47 -11.66
CA LEU A 209 -21.47 23.48 -12.42
C LEU A 209 -21.87 24.92 -12.03
N GLU A 210 -23.16 25.19 -11.84
CA GLU A 210 -23.65 26.48 -11.34
C GLU A 210 -23.12 26.78 -9.93
N ARG A 211 -23.04 25.75 -9.08
CA ARG A 211 -22.42 25.87 -7.75
C ARG A 211 -20.95 26.29 -7.85
N ILE A 212 -20.18 25.76 -8.81
CA ILE A 212 -18.78 26.17 -9.01
C ILE A 212 -18.69 27.66 -9.37
N GLN A 213 -19.57 28.15 -10.27
CA GLN A 213 -19.58 29.56 -10.68
C GLN A 213 -19.94 30.50 -9.53
N ARG A 214 -20.88 30.09 -8.68
CA ARG A 214 -21.35 30.89 -7.54
C ARG A 214 -20.33 30.91 -6.40
N ASP A 215 -19.81 29.74 -6.03
CA ASP A 215 -18.98 29.58 -4.83
C ASP A 215 -17.49 29.91 -5.12
N PHE A 216 -17.03 29.80 -6.37
CA PHE A 216 -15.62 30.03 -6.76
C PHE A 216 -15.47 30.98 -7.97
N PRO A 217 -16.01 32.21 -7.90
CA PRO A 217 -15.99 33.14 -9.03
C PRO A 217 -14.56 33.49 -9.45
N GLY A 218 -14.33 33.58 -10.76
CA GLY A 218 -13.02 33.95 -11.33
C GLY A 218 -11.96 32.84 -11.34
N SER A 219 -12.23 31.68 -10.72
CA SER A 219 -11.35 30.52 -10.79
C SER A 219 -11.31 29.93 -12.21
N THR A 220 -10.21 29.25 -12.55
CA THR A 220 -10.08 28.48 -13.80
C THR A 220 -11.20 27.45 -13.93
N GLN A 221 -11.61 26.85 -12.81
CA GLN A 221 -12.65 25.85 -12.73
C GLN A 221 -14.03 26.44 -12.98
N ALA A 222 -14.30 27.69 -12.57
CA ALA A 222 -15.53 28.39 -12.94
C ALA A 222 -15.61 28.69 -14.44
N GLN A 223 -14.48 29.01 -15.09
CA GLN A 223 -14.44 29.18 -16.55
C GLN A 223 -14.72 27.86 -17.28
N LEU A 224 -14.07 26.77 -16.85
CA LEU A 224 -14.36 25.43 -17.39
C LEU A 224 -15.81 25.01 -17.15
N ALA A 225 -16.36 25.31 -15.98
CA ALA A 225 -17.75 25.04 -15.67
C ALA A 225 -18.70 25.82 -16.58
N GLN A 226 -18.37 27.08 -16.91
CA GLN A 226 -19.13 27.88 -17.86
C GLN A 226 -19.14 27.30 -19.27
N VAL A 227 -18.00 26.78 -19.74
CA VAL A 227 -17.93 26.10 -21.04
C VAL A 227 -18.81 24.85 -21.05
N LYS A 228 -18.69 24.00 -20.04
CA LYS A 228 -19.51 22.77 -19.92
C LYS A 228 -21.00 23.05 -19.82
N LEU A 229 -21.41 24.10 -19.11
CA LEU A 229 -22.81 24.52 -19.04
C LEU A 229 -23.35 24.89 -20.41
N LYS A 230 -22.57 25.66 -21.21
CA LYS A 230 -22.96 26.00 -22.58
C LYS A 230 -23.06 24.77 -23.48
N GLU A 231 -22.14 23.81 -23.34
CA GLU A 231 -22.19 22.54 -24.08
C GLU A 231 -23.42 21.70 -23.75
N LEU A 232 -23.83 21.65 -22.47
CA LEU A 232 -25.03 20.94 -22.02
C LEU A 232 -26.31 21.62 -22.53
N GLN A 233 -26.36 22.95 -22.59
CA GLN A 233 -27.49 23.70 -23.14
C GLN A 233 -27.59 23.59 -24.66
N GLY A 234 -26.46 23.44 -25.36
CA GLY A 234 -26.40 23.34 -26.82
C GLY A 234 -26.69 21.95 -27.39
N LYS A 235 -26.65 20.89 -26.57
CA LYS A 235 -27.01 19.53 -27.00
C LYS A 235 -28.53 19.33 -26.79
N PRO A 236 -29.37 19.36 -27.84
CA PRO A 236 -30.75 18.94 -27.69
C PRO A 236 -30.74 17.50 -27.18
N SER A 237 -31.43 17.26 -26.07
CA SER A 237 -31.55 15.94 -25.46
C SER A 237 -32.18 14.99 -26.46
N LEU A 238 -31.36 14.29 -27.24
CA LEU A 238 -31.76 13.11 -27.98
C LEU A 238 -32.03 12.03 -26.92
N GLN A 239 -33.19 12.13 -26.26
CA GLN A 239 -33.75 11.04 -25.48
C GLN A 239 -33.93 9.88 -26.45
N THR A 240 -32.96 8.98 -26.47
CA THR A 240 -33.12 7.69 -27.11
C THR A 240 -34.08 6.89 -26.25
N ASP A 241 -35.38 7.05 -26.52
CA ASP A 241 -36.44 6.19 -26.02
C ASP A 241 -36.15 4.77 -26.53
N PHE A 242 -35.38 4.01 -25.77
CA PHE A 242 -35.26 2.56 -25.93
C PHE A 242 -36.57 1.93 -25.45
N LYS A 243 -37.63 2.06 -26.26
CA LYS A 243 -38.82 1.23 -26.17
C LYS A 243 -38.38 -0.22 -26.36
N LYS A 244 -38.22 -0.97 -25.26
CA LYS A 244 -38.17 -2.43 -25.28
C LYS A 244 -39.51 -2.91 -25.85
N GLN A 245 -39.50 -3.41 -27.09
CA GLN A 245 -40.59 -4.22 -27.60
C GLN A 245 -40.63 -5.57 -26.85
N PRO A 246 -41.83 -6.09 -26.57
CA PRO A 246 -42.04 -7.34 -25.82
C PRO A 246 -41.57 -8.58 -26.56
#